data_AF-A0A7V6YSD7-F1
#
_entry.id   AF-A0A7V6YSD7-F1
#
_cell.length_a   1.000
_cell.length_b   1.000
_cell.length_c   1.000
_cell.angle_alpha   90.00
_cell.angle_beta   90.00
_cell.angle_gamma   90.00
#
_symmetry.space_group_name_H-M   'P 1'
#
loop_
_entity.id
_entity.type
_entity.pdbx_description
1 polymer ?
#
loop_
_entity_poly.entity_id
_entity_poly.type
_entity_poly.pdbx_seq_one_letter_code
_entity_poly.pdbx_strand_id
1 'polypeptide(L)' 'MKRYKEISLAELFELIMKDEIKEIYVKNNGNLEPASKYNWSLTEFKKYKWFKREVME' A
#
# COMPACT_ATOMS: atom_id res chain seq x y z
N MET A 1 18.42 -2.37 -2.67
CA MET A 1 17.93 -1.30 -1.76
C MET A 1 16.41 -1.26 -1.86
N LYS A 2 15.64 -1.21 -0.76
CA LYS A 2 14.16 -1.19 -0.86
C LYS A 2 13.69 0.22 -1.23
N ARG A 3 12.97 0.38 -2.34
CA ARG A 3 12.29 1.63 -2.72
C ARG A 3 10.78 1.48 -2.57
N TYR A 4 10.13 2.59 -2.24
CA TYR A 4 8.69 2.66 -2.09
C TYR A 4 8.18 3.86 -2.87
N LYS A 5 7.15 3.66 -3.68
CA LYS A 5 6.49 4.70 -4.46
C LYS A 5 5.10 4.93 -3.89
N GLU A 6 4.75 6.19 -3.62
CA GLU A 6 3.37 6.54 -3.27
C GLU A 6 2.46 6.23 -4.47
N ILE A 7 1.34 5.57 -4.22
CA ILE A 7 0.37 5.16 -5.23
C ILE A 7 -1.00 5.77 -4.93
N SER A 8 -1.76 6.00 -6.00
CA SER A 8 -3.14 6.46 -5.91
C SER A 8 -4.08 5.35 -5.39
N LEU A 9 -5.29 5.74 -4.98
CA LEU A 9 -6.34 4.78 -4.65
C LEU A 9 -6.74 3.90 -5.83
N ALA A 10 -6.70 4.43 -7.06
CA ALA A 10 -7.01 3.66 -8.25
C ALA A 10 -5.98 2.52 -8.45
N GLU A 11 -4.69 2.86 -8.41
CA GLU A 11 -3.60 1.88 -8.50
C GLU A 11 -3.67 0.84 -7.38
N LEU A 12 -4.03 1.25 -6.17
CA LEU A 12 -4.23 0.34 -5.05
C LEU A 12 -5.28 -0.73 -5.35
N PHE A 13 -6.45 -0.32 -5.86
CA PHE A 13 -7.50 -1.28 -6.22
C PHE A 13 -7.09 -2.19 -7.37
N GLU A 14 -6.35 -1.68 -8.36
CA GLU A 14 -5.80 -2.51 -9.44
C GLU A 14 -4.85 -3.59 -8.90
N LEU A 15 -3.99 -3.25 -7.93
CA LEU A 15 -3.08 -4.22 -7.28
C LEU A 15 -3.84 -5.26 -6.46
N ILE A 16 -4.90 -4.85 -5.76
CA ILE A 16 -5.79 -5.77 -5.03
C ILE A 16 -6.45 -6.76 -5.99
N MET A 17 -6.95 -6.29 -7.14
CA MET A 17 -7.57 -7.15 -8.15
C MET A 17 -6.59 -8.14 -8.78
N LYS A 18 -5.29 -7.82 -8.79
CA LYS A 18 -4.20 -8.68 -9.29
C LYS A 18 -3.62 -9.62 -8.22
N ASP A 19 -4.19 -9.63 -7.00
CA ASP A 19 -3.66 -10.37 -5.84
C ASP A 19 -2.22 -9.98 -5.43
N GLU A 20 -1.77 -8.78 -5.82
CA GLU A 20 -0.43 -8.24 -5.49
C GLU A 20 -0.40 -7.50 -4.13
N ILE A 21 -1.29 -7.86 -3.20
CA ILE A 21 -1.45 -7.18 -1.90
C ILE A 21 -0.17 -7.19 -1.06
N LYS A 22 0.70 -8.20 -1.23
CA LYS A 22 1.96 -8.35 -0.49
C LYS A 22 2.96 -7.22 -0.75
N GLU A 23 2.79 -6.47 -1.83
CA GLU A 23 3.65 -5.34 -2.19
C GLU A 23 3.11 -3.99 -1.71
N ILE A 24 1.96 -3.98 -1.03
CA ILE A 24 1.27 -2.76 -0.58
C ILE A 24 1.67 -2.43 0.86
N TYR A 25 2.07 -1.19 1.06
CA TYR A 25 2.45 -0.62 2.34
C TYR A 25 1.63 0.63 2.63
N VAL A 26 1.45 0.92 3.90
CA VAL A 26 0.75 2.11 4.40
C VAL A 26 1.69 2.90 5.31
N LYS A 27 1.60 4.23 5.27
CA LYS A 27 2.31 5.07 6.23
C LYS A 27 1.42 5.35 7.44
N ASN A 28 1.80 4.81 8.60
CA ASN A 28 1.12 5.01 9.87
C ASN A 28 2.12 5.55 10.90
N ASN A 29 1.80 6.67 11.56
CA ASN A 29 2.66 7.32 12.56
C ASN A 29 4.15 7.45 12.17
N GLY A 30 4.42 7.74 10.89
CA GLY A 30 5.77 7.91 10.36
C GLY A 30 6.45 6.63 9.87
N ASN A 31 5.91 5.46 10.20
CA ASN A 31 6.45 4.16 9.78
C ASN A 31 5.72 3.61 8.56
N LEU A 32 6.45 2.89 7.70
CA LEU A 32 5.88 2.11 6.60
C LEU A 32 5.64 0.68 7.07
N GLU A 33 4.38 0.26 7.03
CA GLU A 33 3.97 -1.08 7.46
C GLU A 33 3.21 -1.80 6.34
N PRO A 34 3.29 -3.14 6.25
CA PRO A 34 2.53 -3.89 5.26
C PRO A 34 1.03 -3.69 5.48
N ALA A 35 0.30 -3.36 4.41
CA ALA A 35 -1.13 -3.14 4.45
C ALA A 35 -1.90 -4.38 4.93
N SER A 36 -1.39 -5.58 4.63
CA SER A 36 -2.00 -6.86 5.01
C SER A 36 -2.05 -7.13 6.52
N LYS A 37 -1.37 -6.32 7.36
CA LYS A 37 -1.43 -6.46 8.82
C LYS A 37 -2.72 -5.92 9.43
N TYR A 38 -3.48 -5.12 8.68
CA TYR A 38 -4.65 -4.42 9.19
C TYR A 38 -5.89 -4.81 8.39
N ASN A 39 -7.04 -4.77 9.06
CA ASN A 39 -8.34 -4.78 8.39
C ASN A 39 -8.72 -3.34 8.08
N TRP A 40 -9.04 -3.07 6.83
CA TRP A 40 -9.34 -1.73 6.35
C TRP A 40 -10.82 -1.58 6.04
N SER A 41 -11.45 -0.55 6.58
CA SER A 41 -12.75 -0.10 6.11
C SER A 41 -12.60 0.81 4.88
N LEU A 42 -13.64 0.87 4.03
CA LEU A 42 -13.66 1.74 2.84
C LEU A 42 -13.41 3.22 3.15
N THR A 43 -13.79 3.69 4.35
CA THR A 43 -13.57 5.07 4.79
C THR A 43 -12.12 5.33 5.18
N GLU A 44 -11.38 4.31 5.63
CA GLU A 44 -9.97 4.42 5.98
C GLU A 44 -9.07 4.51 4.74
N PHE A 45 -9.44 3.85 3.63
CA PHE A 45 -8.67 3.96 2.39
C PHE A 45 -8.43 5.40 1.96
N LYS A 46 -9.41 6.29 2.15
CA LYS A 46 -9.29 7.73 1.82
C LYS A 46 -8.40 8.53 2.78
N LYS A 47 -8.13 8.01 3.98
CA LYS A 47 -7.37 8.71 5.03
C LYS A 47 -5.87 8.46 4.94
N TYR A 48 -5.48 7.28 4.49
CA TYR A 48 -4.08 6.86 4.48
C TYR A 48 -3.41 7.10 3.12
N LYS A 49 -2.10 7.32 3.16
CA LYS A 49 -1.22 7.27 1.98
C LYS A 49 -0.74 5.84 1.77
N TRP A 50 -0.86 5.38 0.53
CA TRP A 50 -0.55 4.02 0.11
C TRP A 50 0.74 4.00 -0.70
N PHE A 51 1.50 2.93 -0.55
CA PHE A 51 2.81 2.80 -1.17
C PHE A 51 2.95 1.41 -1.78
N LYS A 52 3.47 1.33 -3.01
CA LYS A 52 3.93 0.08 -3.60
C LYS A 52 5.43 -0.05 -3.36
N ARG A 53 5.88 -1.24 -2.98
CA ARG A 53 7.30 -1.58 -2.94
C ARG A 53 7.82 -1.83 -4.35
N GLU A 54 8.93 -1.19 -4.69
CA GLU A 54 9.66 -1.45 -5.94
C GLU A 54 10.91 -2.26 -5.60
N VAL A 55 11.01 -3.46 -6.16
CA VAL A 55 12.24 -4.26 -6.13
C VAL A 55 12.99 -3.95 -7.42
N MET A 56 14.11 -3.22 -7.30
CA MET A 56 15.07 -3.17 -8.41
C MET A 56 15.89 -4.46 -8.36
N GLU A 57 15.76 -5.27 -9.41
CA GLU A 57 16.75 -6.30 -9.77
C GLU A 57 18.09 -5.66 -10.16
#